data_AF-A0A530GJ44-F1
#
_entry.id   AF-A0A530GJ44-F1
#
_cell.length_a   1.000
_cell.length_b   1.000
_cell.length_c   1.000
_cell.angle_alpha   90.00
_cell.angle_beta   90.00
_cell.angle_gamma   90.00
#
_symmetry.space_group_name_H-M   'P 1'
#
loop_
_entity.id
_entity.type
_entity.pdbx_description
1 polymer ?
#
loop_
_entity_poly.entity_id
_entity_poly.type
_entity_poly.pdbx_seq_one_letter_code
_entity_poly.pdbx_strand_id
1 'polypeptide(L)' 'MARLAGNLLSAATLLCAASAAQARPDTRAMTCAQTQALIKSDHAVVLTTGPDTYDRFVRQFGNECD' A
#
# COMPACT_ATOMS: atom_id res chain seq x y z
N MET A 1 -53.53 3.97 -16.27
CA MET A 1 -53.35 2.71 -15.52
C MET A 1 -51.86 2.62 -15.13
N ALA A 2 -51.32 3.49 -14.25
CA ALA A 2 -51.36 3.39 -12.79
C ALA A 2 -51.05 1.98 -12.26
N ARG A 3 -49.77 1.66 -12.06
CA ARG A 3 -49.28 0.81 -10.95
C ARG A 3 -47.94 1.35 -10.41
N LEU A 4 -48.07 2.07 -9.30
CA LEU A 4 -47.20 2.10 -8.11
C LEU A 4 -45.69 1.87 -8.36
N ALA A 5 -44.83 2.89 -8.31
CA ALA A 5 -44.35 3.52 -7.08
C ALA A 5 -44.17 2.52 -5.92
N GLY A 6 -42.93 2.06 -5.68
CA GLY A 6 -42.63 1.21 -4.53
C GLY A 6 -41.18 0.76 -4.47
N ASN A 7 -40.30 1.64 -4.01
CA ASN A 7 -38.92 1.35 -3.65
C ASN A 7 -38.77 0.04 -2.85
N LEU A 8 -38.00 -0.92 -3.36
CA LEU A 8 -37.30 -1.90 -2.53
C LEU A 8 -35.80 -1.78 -2.79
N LEU A 9 -35.28 -0.66 -2.28
CA LEU A 9 -34.03 -0.57 -1.53
C LEU A 9 -32.90 -1.48 -2.05
N SER A 10 -32.17 -0.98 -3.06
CA SER A 10 -30.79 -1.38 -3.32
C SER A 10 -29.97 -1.05 -2.07
N ALA A 11 -29.88 -1.98 -1.12
CA ALA A 11 -28.98 -1.90 0.02
C ALA A 11 -27.55 -2.17 -0.48
N ALA A 12 -26.97 -1.20 -1.18
CA ALA A 12 -25.55 -1.19 -1.49
C ALA A 12 -24.80 -0.87 -0.19
N THR A 13 -24.37 -1.91 0.52
CA THR A 13 -23.44 -1.77 1.65
C THR A 13 -22.12 -1.21 1.14
N LEU A 14 -21.86 0.06 1.41
CA LEU A 14 -20.56 0.69 1.24
C LEU A 14 -19.60 0.09 2.28
N LEU A 15 -18.75 -0.85 1.88
CA LEU A 15 -17.61 -1.28 2.70
C LEU A 15 -16.57 -0.16 2.68
N CYS A 16 -16.49 0.63 3.75
CA CYS A 16 -15.35 1.51 4.00
C CYS A 16 -14.14 0.65 4.36
N ALA A 17 -13.28 0.36 3.38
CA ALA A 17 -11.95 -0.17 3.66
C ALA A 17 -11.10 0.95 4.27
N ALA A 18 -10.93 0.94 5.60
CA ALA A 18 -9.91 1.76 6.25
C ALA A 18 -8.54 1.20 5.86
N SER A 19 -7.80 1.93 5.02
CA SER A 19 -6.42 1.58 4.71
C SER A 19 -5.56 1.86 5.95
N ALA A 20 -5.19 0.79 6.66
CA ALA A 20 -4.10 0.89 7.61
C ALA A 20 -2.83 1.23 6.82
N ALA A 21 -2.26 2.41 7.03
CA ALA A 21 -0.96 2.75 6.47
C ALA A 21 0.04 1.70 6.99
N GLN A 22 0.55 0.85 6.08
CA GLN A 22 1.52 -0.18 6.43
C GLN A 22 2.72 0.47 7.14
N ALA A 23 3.07 -0.05 8.32
CA ALA A 23 4.17 0.50 9.11
C ALA A 23 5.46 0.42 8.30
N ARG A 24 6.10 1.58 8.09
CA ARG A 24 7.38 1.71 7.38
C ARG A 24 8.50 1.30 8.34
N PRO A 25 9.31 0.27 8.04
CA PRO A 25 10.45 -0.08 8.87
C PRO A 25 11.42 1.10 9.00
N ASP A 26 11.85 1.40 10.23
CA ASP A 26 12.80 2.47 10.52
C ASP A 26 14.22 1.92 10.49
N THR A 27 14.96 2.30 9.46
CA THR A 27 16.33 1.82 9.24
C THR A 27 17.33 2.34 10.27
N ARG A 28 16.98 3.39 11.04
CA ARG A 28 17.79 3.90 12.15
C ARG A 28 17.87 2.91 13.32
N ALA A 29 16.94 1.97 13.39
CA ALA A 29 16.91 0.90 14.38
C ALA A 29 17.46 -0.44 13.85
N MET A 30 17.99 -0.47 12.62
CA MET A 30 18.46 -1.67 11.93
C MET A 30 19.96 -1.60 11.63
N THR A 31 20.62 -2.75 11.47
CA THR A 31 21.97 -2.78 10.90
C THR A 31 21.91 -2.69 9.38
N CYS A 32 23.01 -2.24 8.74
CA CYS A 32 23.12 -2.21 7.29
C CYS A 32 22.80 -3.57 6.64
N ALA A 33 23.23 -4.68 7.25
CA ALA A 33 22.97 -6.03 6.76
C ALA A 33 21.48 -6.39 6.84
N GLN A 34 20.78 -6.02 7.92
CA GLN A 34 19.34 -6.23 8.06
C GLN A 34 18.56 -5.43 7.03
N THR A 35 18.93 -4.16 6.83
CA THR A 35 18.29 -3.29 5.83
C THR A 35 18.49 -3.84 4.41
N GLN A 36 19.69 -4.32 4.08
CA GLN A 36 19.95 -4.95 2.78
C GLN A 36 19.17 -6.25 2.58
N ALA A 37 19.05 -7.08 3.61
CA ALA A 37 18.26 -8.30 3.54
C ALA A 37 16.78 -7.99 3.27
N LEU A 38 16.24 -6.96 3.95
CA LEU A 38 14.88 -6.48 3.74
C LEU A 38 14.66 -5.99 2.30
N ILE A 39 15.52 -5.09 1.80
CA ILE A 39 15.43 -4.56 0.41
C ILE A 39 15.49 -5.69 -0.62
N LYS A 40 16.29 -6.74 -0.38
CA LYS A 40 16.41 -7.88 -1.30
C LYS A 40 15.21 -8.82 -1.24
N SER A 41 14.59 -8.96 -0.07
CA SER A 41 13.42 -9.82 0.16
C SER A 41 12.17 -9.24 -0.49
N ASP A 42 12.03 -7.92 -0.47
CA ASP A 42 10.84 -7.23 -0.98
C ASP A 42 11.02 -6.77 -2.44
N HIS A 43 9.91 -6.77 -3.19
CA HIS A 43 9.90 -6.25 -4.56
C HIS A 43 9.80 -4.74 -4.62
N ALA A 44 9.10 -4.15 -3.65
CA ALA A 44 9.04 -2.72 -3.41
C ALA A 44 8.91 -2.48 -1.90
N VAL A 45 9.76 -1.63 -1.35
CA VAL A 45 9.75 -1.30 0.07
C VAL A 45 9.99 0.19 0.28
N VAL A 46 9.24 0.76 1.24
CA VAL A 46 9.43 2.15 1.70
C VAL A 46 9.98 2.11 3.11
N LEU A 47 11.15 2.72 3.29
CA LEU A 47 11.93 2.70 4.51
C LEU A 47 12.04 4.10 5.10
N THR A 48 11.85 4.23 6.41
CA THR A 48 12.09 5.50 7.10
C THR A 48 13.60 5.66 7.34
N THR A 49 14.15 6.81 6.95
CA THR A 49 15.58 7.14 7.11
C THR A 49 15.82 8.37 7.98
N GLY A 50 14.75 9.08 8.34
CA GLY A 50 14.79 10.24 9.23
C GLY A 50 13.40 10.55 9.80
N PRO A 51 13.25 11.62 10.59
CA PRO A 51 11.96 12.00 11.19
C PRO A 51 10.88 12.23 10.14
N ASP A 52 11.24 12.85 9.01
CA ASP A 52 10.32 13.19 7.91
C ASP A 52 10.80 12.67 6.54
N THR A 53 11.91 11.92 6.51
CA THR A 53 12.52 11.42 5.27
C THR A 53 12.34 9.91 5.13
N TYR A 54 12.12 9.48 3.89
CA TYR A 54 11.97 8.08 3.53
C TYR A 54 12.67 7.79 2.21
N ASP A 55 13.15 6.57 2.08
CA ASP A 55 13.70 6.02 0.86
C ASP A 55 12.78 4.92 0.33
N ARG A 56 12.56 4.93 -0.99
CA ARG A 56 11.72 3.95 -1.67
C ARG A 56 12.57 3.13 -2.62
N PHE A 57 12.67 1.84 -2.35
CA PHE A 57 13.35 0.88 -3.20
C PHE A 57 12.30 0.12 -4.00
N VAL A 58 12.39 0.18 -5.33
CA VAL A 58 11.53 -0.57 -6.24
C VAL A 58 12.42 -1.32 -7.20
N ARG A 59 12.21 -2.62 -7.34
CA ARG A 59 12.81 -3.37 -8.43
C ARG A 59 12.05 -3.05 -9.72
N GLN A 60 12.75 -2.52 -10.72
CA GLN A 60 12.21 -2.40 -12.08
C GLN A 60 11.74 -3.80 -12.53
N PHE A 61 10.52 -3.89 -13.03
CA PHE A 61 10.01 -5.08 -13.71
C PHE A 61 9.67 -4.71 -15.14
N GLY A 62 10.17 -5.51 -16.08
CA GLY A 62 9.91 -5.33 -17.50
C GLY A 62 10.99 -4.51 -18.18
N ASN A 63 11.39 -4.97 -19.36
CA ASN A 63 12.14 -4.17 -20.30
C ASN A 63 11.09 -3.18 -20.82
N GLU A 64 11.19 -1.91 -20.45
CA GLU A 64 10.18 -0.92 -20.85
C GLU A 64 10.31 -0.53 -22.33
N CYS A 65 10.02 -1.50 -23.21
CA CYS A 65 9.76 -1.40 -24.64
C CYS A 65 9.02 -2.68 -25.10
N ASP A 66 7.69 -2.72 -24.96
CA ASP A 66 6.75 -3.41 -25.88
C ASP A 66 5.47 -2.57 -25.99
#